data_AF-A0A817T5E8-F1
#
_entry.id   AF-A0A817T5E8-F1
#
_cell.length_a   1.000
_cell.length_b   1.000
_cell.length_c   1.000
_cell.angle_alpha   90.00
_cell.angle_beta   90.00
_cell.angle_gamma   90.00
#
_symmetry.space_group_name_H-M   'P 1'
#
loop_
_entity.id
_entity.type
_entity.pdbx_description
1 polymer ?
#
loop_
_entity_poly.entity_id
_entity_poly.type
_entity_poly.pdbx_seq_one_letter_code
_entity_poly.pdbx_strand_id
1 'polypeptide(L)'
;MACATNKETDSYRGDVSNISSMSTTGTASTATSPPPYSSLLFLNAASEVVEQIINYLELEDNDKKDEIISDLLTNGRQALYKHQKDIIPELLSQEKEYKVEDGSSLLKIIKQYITETWERLLVNQPTIISFISDTKKENSIHFDNVLTRIAEYGSNHANASFILSFVLPLLSESIDDECFLKTNTYKELWNSITIQGIQGIKTASRHVPAEELEQHINNKKSPVYLALRMYYEEEIKILFGKLKIPNRKNTLYDLASDTITENGWLQGIQSIKAKITETHYDMLTKSIESRIQNQYSTVSDQGKY
;
A
#
# COMPACT_ATOMS: atom_id res chain seq x y z
N MET A 1 0.02 -3.90 26.41
CA MET A 1 -1.09 -3.05 25.94
C MET A 1 -2.09 -3.98 25.29
N ALA A 2 -3.36 -3.96 25.69
CA ALA A 2 -4.38 -4.77 25.04
C ALA A 2 -4.95 -3.97 23.86
N CYS A 3 -5.07 -4.57 22.66
CA CYS A 3 -5.83 -3.98 21.55
C CYS A 3 -7.23 -3.62 22.10
N ALA A 4 -7.51 -2.33 22.25
CA ALA A 4 -8.71 -1.83 22.89
C ALA A 4 -9.94 -2.18 22.05
N THR A 5 -10.50 -3.36 22.29
CA THR A 5 -11.76 -3.82 21.68
C THR A 5 -12.90 -3.37 22.58
N ASN A 6 -13.27 -2.10 22.49
CA ASN A 6 -14.52 -1.65 23.07
C ASN A 6 -15.68 -2.05 22.15
N LYS A 7 -16.31 -3.17 22.50
CA LYS A 7 -17.70 -3.44 22.14
C LYS A 7 -18.58 -2.39 22.82
N GLU A 8 -19.05 -1.42 22.06
CA GLU A 8 -20.31 -0.75 22.37
C GLU A 8 -21.20 -0.76 21.13
N THR A 9 -22.24 -1.58 21.25
CA THR A 9 -23.47 -1.53 20.48
C THR A 9 -24.13 -0.17 20.68
N ASP A 10 -24.47 0.53 19.60
CA ASP A 10 -25.77 1.20 19.57
C ASP A 10 -26.34 1.36 18.17
N SER A 11 -27.66 1.18 18.16
CA SER A 11 -28.57 1.07 17.04
C SER A 11 -28.66 2.36 16.23
N TYR A 12 -28.36 2.30 14.94
CA TYR A 12 -28.99 3.17 13.95
C TYR A 12 -29.58 2.35 12.80
N ARG A 13 -30.89 2.16 12.91
CA ARG A 13 -31.76 1.57 11.90
C ARG A 13 -32.15 2.70 10.94
N GLY A 14 -31.44 2.79 9.81
CA GLY A 14 -31.82 3.63 8.69
C GLY A 14 -32.38 2.76 7.58
N ASP A 15 -33.69 2.84 7.36
CA ASP A 15 -34.42 2.14 6.30
C ASP A 15 -33.86 2.50 4.92
N VAL A 16 -33.43 1.48 4.16
CA VAL A 16 -33.24 1.58 2.71
C VAL A 16 -34.29 0.70 2.05
N SER A 17 -35.30 1.35 1.50
CA SER A 17 -36.38 0.72 0.75
C SER A 17 -35.93 0.41 -0.68
N ASN A 18 -36.08 -0.88 -1.04
CA ASN A 18 -36.41 -1.48 -2.33
C ASN A 18 -35.93 -0.85 -3.66
N ILE A 19 -34.94 -1.53 -4.25
CA ILE A 19 -34.96 -2.25 -5.54
C ILE A 19 -35.76 -1.62 -6.69
N SER A 20 -35.05 -1.29 -7.78
CA SER A 20 -35.53 -1.63 -9.12
C SER A 20 -34.39 -2.24 -9.94
N SER A 21 -34.59 -3.50 -10.29
CA SER A 21 -33.73 -4.35 -11.10
C SER A 21 -33.91 -4.07 -12.58
N MET A 22 -32.84 -3.77 -13.31
CA MET A 22 -32.77 -4.05 -14.74
C MET A 22 -31.59 -4.98 -15.02
N SER A 23 -31.94 -6.16 -15.50
CA SER A 23 -31.04 -7.19 -16.01
C SER A 23 -30.51 -6.76 -17.37
N THR A 24 -29.18 -6.75 -17.53
CA THR A 24 -28.54 -6.91 -18.84
C THR A 24 -27.36 -7.87 -18.70
N THR A 25 -27.51 -9.01 -19.33
CA THR A 25 -26.47 -9.99 -19.61
C THR A 25 -25.39 -9.36 -20.49
N GLY A 26 -24.15 -9.33 -20.00
CA GLY A 26 -22.97 -8.95 -20.77
C GLY A 26 -21.76 -9.74 -20.28
N THR A 27 -21.33 -10.69 -21.10
CA THR A 27 -20.17 -11.56 -20.89
C THR A 27 -18.85 -10.79 -20.93
N ALA A 28 -18.00 -11.07 -19.93
CA ALA A 28 -16.54 -11.12 -19.90
C ALA A 28 -15.70 -9.94 -20.43
N SER A 29 -14.85 -9.39 -19.54
CA SER A 29 -13.42 -9.23 -19.84
C SER A 29 -12.62 -9.14 -18.53
N THR A 30 -11.84 -10.19 -18.30
CA THR A 30 -10.75 -10.29 -17.31
C THR A 30 -9.64 -9.30 -17.61
N ALA A 31 -9.28 -8.45 -16.66
CA ALA A 31 -7.94 -7.87 -16.49
C ALA A 31 -7.89 -7.03 -15.20
N THR A 32 -7.66 -7.67 -14.06
CA THR A 32 -7.03 -7.02 -12.91
C THR A 32 -5.52 -7.01 -13.16
N SER A 33 -5.06 -6.16 -14.06
CA SER A 33 -3.63 -5.88 -14.15
C SER A 33 -3.26 -4.98 -12.96
N PRO A 34 -2.28 -5.35 -12.11
CA PRO A 34 -1.68 -4.40 -11.18
C PRO A 34 -1.15 -3.18 -11.97
N PRO A 35 -1.04 -2.00 -11.34
CA PRO A 35 -0.49 -0.82 -12.00
C PRO A 35 0.90 -1.12 -12.62
N PRO A 36 1.31 -0.40 -13.68
CA PRO A 36 2.43 -0.77 -14.55
C PRO A 36 3.82 -0.59 -13.93
N TYR A 37 3.92 -0.54 -12.60
CA TYR A 37 5.17 -0.84 -11.88
C TYR A 37 5.26 -2.36 -11.65
N SER A 38 4.98 -3.17 -12.67
CA SER A 38 5.04 -4.62 -12.56
C SER A 38 6.50 -5.07 -12.64
N SER A 39 7.04 -5.38 -11.47
CA SER A 39 8.11 -6.36 -11.13
C SER A 39 9.50 -6.25 -11.77
N LEU A 40 9.63 -5.88 -13.05
CA LEU A 40 10.90 -6.00 -13.78
C LEU A 40 11.89 -4.85 -13.55
N LEU A 41 11.42 -3.65 -13.21
CA LEU A 41 12.28 -2.51 -12.87
C LEU A 41 12.90 -2.62 -11.47
N PHE A 42 12.30 -3.44 -10.59
CA PHE A 42 12.76 -3.64 -9.21
C PHE A 42 13.96 -4.60 -9.13
N LEU A 43 14.00 -5.63 -9.98
CA LEU A 43 15.04 -6.68 -9.94
C LEU A 43 16.40 -6.21 -10.46
N ASN A 44 16.43 -5.38 -11.49
CA ASN A 44 17.70 -5.00 -12.15
C ASN A 44 18.61 -4.07 -11.32
N ALA A 45 18.09 -3.42 -10.28
CA ALA A 45 18.86 -2.47 -9.47
C ALA A 45 19.21 -3.00 -8.07
N ALA A 46 18.77 -4.21 -7.72
CA ALA A 46 19.03 -4.87 -6.44
C ALA A 46 19.89 -6.14 -6.58
N SER A 47 20.73 -6.22 -7.61
CA SER A 47 21.46 -7.45 -7.95
C SER A 47 22.28 -8.00 -6.78
N GLU A 48 22.90 -7.12 -5.97
CA GLU A 48 23.68 -7.56 -4.80
C GLU A 48 22.80 -8.20 -3.72
N VAL A 49 21.63 -7.63 -3.42
CA VAL A 49 20.72 -8.21 -2.43
C VAL A 49 20.07 -9.48 -2.94
N VAL A 50 19.73 -9.54 -4.23
CA VAL A 50 19.22 -10.75 -4.88
C VAL A 50 20.24 -11.89 -4.78
N GLU A 51 21.51 -11.61 -5.08
CA GLU A 51 22.60 -12.59 -4.92
C GLU A 51 22.77 -13.01 -3.46
N GLN A 52 22.64 -12.09 -2.49
CA GLN A 52 22.67 -12.46 -1.08
C GLN A 52 21.52 -13.41 -0.70
N ILE A 53 20.31 -13.19 -1.22
CA ILE A 53 19.16 -14.09 -0.99
C ILE A 53 19.41 -15.46 -1.62
N ILE A 54 19.88 -15.49 -2.88
CA ILE A 54 20.21 -16.74 -3.60
C ILE A 54 21.23 -17.55 -2.82
N ASN A 55 22.32 -16.91 -2.40
CA ASN A 55 23.38 -17.56 -1.64
C ASN A 55 22.93 -17.99 -0.25
N TYR A 56 22.11 -17.19 0.43
CA TYR A 56 21.60 -17.52 1.77
C TYR A 56 20.66 -18.72 1.76
N LEU A 57 19.77 -18.79 0.76
CA LEU A 57 18.79 -19.87 0.61
C LEU A 57 19.33 -21.06 -0.19
N GLU A 58 20.57 -20.98 -0.67
CA GLU A 58 21.21 -21.97 -1.54
C GLU A 58 20.32 -22.36 -2.73
N LEU A 59 19.69 -21.36 -3.38
CA LEU A 59 18.73 -21.60 -4.46
C LEU A 59 19.44 -22.16 -5.70
N GLU A 60 18.96 -23.30 -6.18
CA GLU A 60 19.43 -23.89 -7.44
C GLU A 60 19.02 -23.03 -8.64
N ASP A 61 19.83 -23.08 -9.70
CA ASP A 61 19.53 -22.38 -10.96
C ASP A 61 18.42 -23.11 -11.74
N ASN A 62 17.16 -22.83 -11.38
CA ASN A 62 15.97 -23.42 -11.99
C ASN A 62 14.83 -22.38 -12.10
N ASP A 63 13.73 -22.79 -12.75
CA ASP A 63 12.55 -21.94 -12.98
C ASP A 63 11.89 -21.42 -11.69
N LYS A 64 12.17 -22.02 -10.53
CA LYS A 64 11.63 -21.61 -9.23
C LYS A 64 12.43 -20.51 -8.55
N LYS A 65 13.72 -20.37 -8.86
CA LYS A 65 14.59 -19.35 -8.25
C LYS A 65 14.00 -17.95 -8.34
N ASP A 66 13.62 -17.53 -9.54
CA ASP A 66 13.09 -16.19 -9.78
C ASP A 66 11.69 -16.01 -9.14
N GLU A 67 10.88 -17.07 -9.11
CA GLU A 67 9.57 -17.06 -8.43
C GLU A 67 9.73 -16.85 -6.92
N ILE A 68 10.66 -17.59 -6.29
CA ILE A 68 10.95 -17.50 -4.86
C ILE A 68 11.44 -16.09 -4.50
N ILE A 69 12.40 -15.57 -5.26
CA ILE A 69 12.95 -14.22 -5.03
C ILE A 69 11.86 -13.16 -5.18
N SER A 70 11.09 -13.22 -6.28
CA SER A 70 10.00 -12.27 -6.52
C SER A 70 8.98 -12.31 -5.38
N ASP A 71 8.59 -13.50 -4.93
CA ASP A 71 7.63 -13.65 -3.84
C ASP A 71 8.18 -13.17 -2.50
N LEU A 72 9.47 -13.42 -2.20
CA LEU A 72 10.14 -12.93 -0.99
C LEU A 72 10.22 -11.41 -0.93
N LEU A 73 10.63 -10.77 -2.03
CA LEU A 73 10.77 -9.32 -2.08
C LEU A 73 9.41 -8.60 -2.06
N THR A 74 8.33 -9.33 -2.37
CA THR A 74 6.97 -8.80 -2.43
C THR A 74 6.18 -9.07 -1.14
N ASN A 75 6.18 -10.33 -0.70
CA ASN A 75 5.36 -10.85 0.39
C ASN A 75 6.19 -11.16 1.65
N GLY A 76 7.45 -10.72 1.66
CA GLY A 76 8.36 -10.88 2.79
C GLY A 76 8.76 -12.33 3.02
N ARG A 77 9.40 -12.56 4.16
CA ARG A 77 9.93 -13.84 4.59
C ARG A 77 8.87 -14.93 4.72
N GLN A 78 7.63 -14.58 5.06
CA GLN A 78 6.51 -15.51 5.10
C GLN A 78 6.20 -16.15 3.73
N ALA A 79 6.68 -15.58 2.63
CA ALA A 79 6.57 -16.21 1.32
C ALA A 79 7.27 -17.58 1.24
N LEU A 80 8.28 -17.84 2.08
CA LEU A 80 9.01 -19.11 2.10
C LEU A 80 8.10 -20.32 2.37
N TYR A 81 7.00 -20.14 3.11
CA TYR A 81 6.05 -21.22 3.38
C TYR A 81 5.37 -21.74 2.11
N LYS A 82 5.17 -20.87 1.11
CA LYS A 82 4.65 -21.27 -0.22
C LYS A 82 5.64 -22.17 -0.96
N HIS A 83 6.93 -21.92 -0.76
CA HIS A 83 8.05 -22.54 -1.49
C HIS A 83 8.79 -23.61 -0.69
N GLN A 84 8.22 -24.09 0.41
CA GLN A 84 8.87 -25.03 1.34
C GLN A 84 9.38 -26.34 0.71
N LYS A 85 8.88 -26.72 -0.48
CA LYS A 85 9.32 -27.92 -1.21
C LYS A 85 10.53 -27.66 -2.10
N ASP A 86 10.78 -26.39 -2.40
CA ASP A 86 11.81 -25.91 -3.31
C ASP A 86 13.00 -25.31 -2.54
N ILE A 87 12.99 -25.41 -1.20
CA ILE A 87 14.00 -24.86 -0.29
C ILE A 87 14.49 -25.97 0.63
N ILE A 88 15.80 -25.97 0.91
CA ILE A 88 16.44 -26.93 1.82
C ILE A 88 15.74 -26.87 3.20
N PRO A 89 15.19 -27.99 3.71
CA PRO A 89 14.40 -28.01 4.95
C PRO A 89 15.13 -27.46 6.17
N GLU A 90 16.44 -27.65 6.25
CA GLU A 90 17.30 -27.14 7.31
C GLU A 90 17.33 -25.61 7.33
N LEU A 91 17.46 -24.96 6.18
CA LEU A 91 17.44 -23.49 6.05
C LEU A 91 16.07 -22.93 6.43
N LEU A 92 14.99 -23.60 6.01
CA LEU A 92 13.63 -23.21 6.39
C LEU A 92 13.38 -23.39 7.90
N SER A 93 13.97 -24.42 8.51
CA SER A 93 13.83 -24.68 9.96
C SER A 93 14.58 -23.64 10.78
N GLN A 94 15.78 -23.25 10.36
CA GLN A 94 16.52 -22.13 10.97
C GLN A 94 15.67 -20.85 10.97
N GLU A 95 15.03 -20.54 9.85
CA GLU A 95 14.15 -19.36 9.75
C GLU A 95 12.89 -19.47 10.63
N LYS A 96 12.32 -20.66 10.81
CA LYS A 96 11.17 -20.87 11.72
C LYS A 96 11.54 -20.73 13.20
N GLU A 97 12.77 -21.05 13.57
CA GLU A 97 13.23 -21.00 14.96
C GLU A 97 13.54 -19.58 15.44
N TYR A 98 13.88 -18.65 14.53
CA TYR A 98 14.04 -17.24 14.88
C TYR A 98 12.68 -16.58 15.14
N LYS A 99 12.51 -16.05 16.37
CA LYS A 99 11.47 -15.06 16.62
C LYS A 99 11.77 -13.80 15.80
N VAL A 100 10.72 -13.10 15.37
CA VAL A 100 10.81 -11.82 14.64
C VAL A 100 11.78 -10.83 15.31
N GLU A 101 11.89 -10.89 16.64
CA GLU A 101 12.72 -10.04 17.48
C GLU A 101 14.23 -10.38 17.46
N ASP A 102 14.62 -11.62 17.11
CA ASP A 102 16.03 -12.07 17.13
C ASP A 102 16.78 -11.79 15.82
N GLY A 103 16.06 -11.33 14.79
CA GLY A 103 16.61 -10.84 13.52
C GLY A 103 17.41 -11.89 12.74
N SER A 104 16.70 -12.77 12.02
CA SER A 104 17.33 -13.73 11.12
C SER A 104 18.16 -13.02 10.03
N SER A 105 19.18 -13.71 9.51
CA SER A 105 20.06 -13.17 8.47
C SER A 105 19.26 -12.83 7.22
N LEU A 106 18.29 -13.66 6.84
CA LEU A 106 17.40 -13.38 5.71
C LEU A 106 16.58 -12.12 5.93
N LEU A 107 16.03 -11.94 7.13
CA LEU A 107 15.25 -10.75 7.45
C LEU A 107 16.09 -9.47 7.35
N LYS A 108 17.36 -9.50 7.75
CA LYS A 108 18.31 -8.39 7.57
C LYS A 108 18.55 -8.09 6.09
N ILE A 109 18.74 -9.12 5.27
CA ILE A 109 18.93 -8.98 3.81
C ILE A 109 17.69 -8.33 3.18
N ILE A 110 16.48 -8.76 3.56
CA ILE A 110 15.23 -8.18 3.05
C ILE A 110 15.06 -6.72 3.52
N LYS A 111 15.37 -6.40 4.79
CA LYS A 111 15.38 -5.01 5.30
C LYS A 111 16.31 -4.10 4.51
N GLN A 112 17.48 -4.61 4.11
CA GLN A 112 18.43 -3.89 3.27
C GLN A 112 17.81 -3.60 1.89
N TYR A 113 17.27 -4.61 1.22
CA TYR A 113 16.56 -4.42 -0.06
C TYR A 113 15.50 -3.33 0.01
N ILE A 114 14.67 -3.40 1.06
CA ILE A 114 13.59 -2.45 1.29
C ILE A 114 14.15 -1.03 1.39
N THR A 115 15.18 -0.82 2.23
CA THR A 115 15.81 0.49 2.45
C THR A 115 16.42 1.05 1.17
N GLU A 116 17.23 0.26 0.45
CA GLU A 116 17.87 0.68 -0.80
C GLU A 116 16.85 1.03 -1.87
N THR A 117 15.74 0.29 -1.92
CA THR A 117 14.66 0.55 -2.86
C THR A 117 13.96 1.88 -2.55
N TRP A 118 13.83 2.27 -1.27
CA TRP A 118 13.30 3.59 -0.90
C TRP A 118 14.20 4.71 -1.37
N GLU A 119 15.47 4.64 -1.01
CA GLU A 119 16.44 5.69 -1.31
C GLU A 119 16.50 5.96 -2.81
N ARG A 120 16.40 4.89 -3.62
CA ARG A 120 16.34 4.96 -5.08
C ARG A 120 15.05 5.56 -5.60
N LEU A 121 13.88 5.06 -5.17
CA LEU A 121 12.58 5.51 -5.69
C LEU A 121 12.25 6.95 -5.25
N LEU A 122 12.75 7.35 -4.08
CA LEU A 122 12.47 8.64 -3.49
C LEU A 122 13.57 9.68 -3.76
N VAL A 123 14.57 9.37 -4.59
CA VAL A 123 15.71 10.27 -4.90
C VAL A 123 15.26 11.68 -5.31
N ASN A 124 14.11 11.80 -5.97
CA ASN A 124 13.53 13.07 -6.43
C ASN A 124 12.51 13.68 -5.43
N GLN A 125 12.43 13.16 -4.21
CA GLN A 125 11.47 13.53 -3.16
C GLN A 125 12.21 13.85 -1.85
N PRO A 126 12.99 14.94 -1.81
CA PRO A 126 13.88 15.26 -0.69
C PRO A 126 13.13 15.42 0.64
N THR A 127 11.87 15.88 0.61
CA THR A 127 11.05 16.02 1.81
C THR A 127 10.68 14.66 2.42
N ILE A 128 10.39 13.65 1.60
CA ILE A 128 10.09 12.29 2.09
C ILE A 128 11.40 11.64 2.60
N ILE A 129 12.52 11.83 1.89
CA ILE A 129 13.84 11.34 2.33
C ILE A 129 14.22 11.93 3.69
N SER A 130 14.05 13.25 3.89
CA SER A 130 14.35 13.90 5.18
C SER A 130 13.52 13.28 6.28
N PHE A 131 12.20 13.15 6.08
CA PHE A 131 11.30 12.54 7.05
C PHE A 131 11.75 11.13 7.46
N ILE A 132 12.03 10.25 6.49
CA ILE A 132 12.54 8.89 6.76
C ILE A 132 13.85 8.95 7.55
N SER A 133 14.77 9.84 7.16
CA SER A 133 16.08 10.00 7.81
C SER A 133 15.96 10.52 9.24
N ASP A 134 15.02 11.44 9.49
CA ASP A 134 14.78 12.05 10.78
C ASP A 134 14.09 11.02 11.70
N THR A 135 13.07 10.30 11.23
CA THR A 135 12.45 9.21 11.99
C THR A 135 13.45 8.10 12.34
N LYS A 136 14.35 7.73 11.42
CA LYS A 136 15.41 6.74 11.68
C LYS A 136 16.35 7.18 12.82
N LYS A 137 16.59 8.49 12.97
CA LYS A 137 17.45 9.05 14.03
C LYS A 137 16.70 9.22 15.35
N GLU A 138 15.48 9.75 15.29
CA GLU A 138 14.69 10.15 16.44
C GLU A 138 13.97 8.97 17.09
N ASN A 139 13.51 8.00 16.29
CA ASN A 139 12.81 6.81 16.75
C ASN A 139 13.30 5.55 16.02
N SER A 140 14.57 5.20 16.25
CA SER A 140 15.23 4.07 15.58
C SER A 140 14.56 2.71 15.86
N ILE A 141 13.97 2.53 17.04
CA ILE A 141 13.26 1.29 17.41
C ILE A 141 11.98 1.16 16.59
N HIS A 142 11.16 2.21 16.53
CA HIS A 142 9.95 2.18 15.70
C HIS A 142 10.28 1.99 14.22
N PHE A 143 11.30 2.68 13.73
CA PHE A 143 11.78 2.52 12.37
C PHE A 143 12.18 1.08 12.05
N ASP A 144 12.96 0.44 12.93
CA ASP A 144 13.35 -0.96 12.76
C ASP A 144 12.15 -1.92 12.85
N ASN A 145 11.18 -1.63 13.72
CA ASN A 145 9.94 -2.41 13.81
C ASN A 145 9.14 -2.35 12.51
N VAL A 146 9.01 -1.16 11.90
CA VAL A 146 8.35 -1.00 10.59
C VAL A 146 9.08 -1.80 9.51
N LEU A 147 10.41 -1.69 9.45
CA LEU A 147 11.21 -2.48 8.51
C LEU A 147 11.07 -3.98 8.74
N THR A 148 11.06 -4.42 9.99
CA THR A 148 10.89 -5.83 10.39
C THR A 148 9.57 -6.37 9.90
N ARG A 149 8.48 -5.65 10.12
CA ARG A 149 7.14 -6.07 9.66
C ARG A 149 7.08 -6.23 8.16
N ILE A 150 7.65 -5.28 7.42
CA ILE A 150 7.59 -5.30 5.96
C ILE A 150 8.53 -6.39 5.42
N ALA A 151 9.66 -6.64 6.07
CA ALA A 151 10.52 -7.76 5.72
C ALA A 151 9.88 -9.12 6.05
N GLU A 152 9.09 -9.20 7.12
CA GLU A 152 8.43 -10.43 7.57
C GLU A 152 7.22 -10.79 6.72
N TYR A 153 6.27 -9.87 6.61
CA TYR A 153 4.96 -10.09 6.01
C TYR A 153 4.84 -9.52 4.59
N GLY A 154 5.94 -8.92 4.10
CA GLY A 154 5.93 -8.15 2.88
C GLY A 154 5.13 -6.89 3.05
N SER A 155 4.75 -6.34 1.91
CA SER A 155 3.63 -5.43 1.90
C SER A 155 2.72 -5.88 0.78
N ASN A 156 1.63 -6.55 1.18
CA ASN A 156 0.48 -6.85 0.32
C ASN A 156 0.00 -5.61 -0.47
N HIS A 157 0.41 -4.43 0.00
CA HIS A 157 0.08 -3.10 -0.51
C HIS A 157 1.26 -2.38 -1.21
N ALA A 158 2.51 -2.82 -1.07
CA ALA A 158 3.70 -2.25 -1.71
C ALA A 158 3.66 -2.42 -3.23
N ASN A 159 3.04 -3.51 -3.70
CA ASN A 159 2.71 -3.70 -5.11
C ASN A 159 1.82 -2.60 -5.68
N ALA A 160 1.01 -1.93 -4.84
CA ALA A 160 0.14 -0.83 -5.24
C ALA A 160 0.81 0.54 -5.06
N SER A 161 1.63 0.73 -4.01
CA SER A 161 2.56 1.86 -3.89
C SER A 161 3.57 1.64 -2.79
N PHE A 162 4.83 1.46 -3.20
CA PHE A 162 5.98 1.36 -2.30
C PHE A 162 6.04 2.59 -1.37
N ILE A 163 5.74 3.79 -1.85
CA ILE A 163 5.90 5.01 -1.03
C ILE A 163 4.93 5.04 0.15
N LEU A 164 3.67 4.65 -0.06
CA LEU A 164 2.67 4.62 1.01
C LEU A 164 2.94 3.52 2.04
N SER A 165 3.52 2.39 1.63
CA SER A 165 3.82 1.29 2.55
C SER A 165 4.84 1.63 3.63
N PHE A 166 5.52 2.77 3.53
CA PHE A 166 6.51 3.20 4.54
C PHE A 166 6.05 4.43 5.30
N VAL A 167 5.49 5.41 4.61
CA VAL A 167 5.03 6.63 5.27
C VAL A 167 3.90 6.32 6.25
N LEU A 168 2.96 5.44 5.91
CA LEU A 168 1.80 5.17 6.79
C LEU A 168 2.14 4.40 8.08
N PRO A 169 2.92 3.29 8.05
CA PRO A 169 3.34 2.64 9.29
C PRO A 169 4.17 3.54 10.20
N LEU A 170 5.02 4.40 9.64
CA LEU A 170 5.83 5.32 10.43
C LEU A 170 4.98 6.32 11.21
N LEU A 171 3.80 6.69 10.72
CA LEU A 171 2.83 7.53 11.44
C LEU A 171 2.03 6.78 12.50
N SER A 172 2.10 5.46 12.53
CA SER A 172 1.18 4.62 13.31
C SER A 172 1.93 3.85 14.40
N GLU A 173 2.59 4.59 15.31
CA GLU A 173 3.34 4.01 16.43
C GLU A 173 2.51 3.05 17.29
N SER A 174 1.19 3.24 17.33
CA SER A 174 0.26 2.44 18.13
C SER A 174 -0.18 1.11 17.47
N ILE A 175 0.13 0.89 16.19
CA ILE A 175 -0.15 -0.40 15.54
C ILE A 175 0.97 -1.35 15.95
N ASP A 176 0.75 -2.13 17.00
CA ASP A 176 1.64 -3.23 17.38
C ASP A 176 1.49 -4.45 16.45
N ASP A 177 2.39 -5.42 16.60
CA ASP A 177 2.41 -6.63 15.77
C ASP A 177 1.15 -7.47 15.97
N GLU A 178 0.57 -7.44 17.18
CA GLU A 178 -0.65 -8.14 17.51
C GLU A 178 -1.86 -7.53 16.78
N CYS A 179 -1.99 -6.22 16.76
CA CYS A 179 -3.03 -5.52 16.02
C CYS A 179 -2.81 -5.66 14.50
N PHE A 180 -1.57 -5.67 14.00
CA PHE A 180 -1.28 -5.94 12.58
C PHE A 180 -1.72 -7.35 12.15
N LEU A 181 -1.49 -8.35 13.01
CA LEU A 181 -1.81 -9.76 12.74
C LEU A 181 -3.27 -10.15 12.99
N LYS A 182 -3.88 -9.64 14.07
CA LYS A 182 -5.20 -10.07 14.54
C LYS A 182 -6.34 -9.24 13.97
N THR A 183 -6.07 -8.03 13.51
CA THR A 183 -7.12 -7.11 13.08
C THR A 183 -6.89 -6.69 11.64
N ASN A 184 -7.97 -6.58 10.87
CA ASN A 184 -7.93 -5.95 9.55
C ASN A 184 -7.57 -4.44 9.63
N THR A 185 -7.15 -3.91 10.79
CA THR A 185 -6.86 -2.49 11.04
C THR A 185 -5.91 -1.90 10.02
N TYR A 186 -4.79 -2.54 9.70
CA TYR A 186 -3.86 -1.99 8.71
C TYR A 186 -4.50 -1.92 7.32
N LYS A 187 -5.26 -2.95 6.96
CA LYS A 187 -6.00 -3.04 5.68
C LYS A 187 -7.14 -2.02 5.61
N GLU A 188 -7.86 -1.81 6.71
CA GLU A 188 -8.89 -0.80 6.87
C GLU A 188 -8.32 0.61 6.79
N LEU A 189 -7.20 0.86 7.48
CA LEU A 189 -6.44 2.11 7.40
C LEU A 189 -5.97 2.36 5.96
N TRP A 190 -5.33 1.38 5.34
CA TRP A 190 -4.89 1.45 3.95
C TRP A 190 -6.06 1.79 3.00
N ASN A 191 -7.17 1.06 3.11
CA ASN A 191 -8.35 1.28 2.27
C ASN A 191 -8.97 2.65 2.53
N SER A 192 -9.11 3.05 3.79
CA SER A 192 -9.63 4.37 4.16
C SER A 192 -8.80 5.45 3.48
N ILE A 193 -7.47 5.36 3.58
CA ILE A 193 -6.55 6.36 3.05
C ILE A 193 -6.51 6.37 1.52
N THR A 194 -6.47 5.20 0.88
CA THR A 194 -6.39 5.08 -0.59
C THR A 194 -7.71 5.33 -1.31
N ILE A 195 -8.83 5.38 -0.58
CA ILE A 195 -10.16 5.71 -1.10
C ILE A 195 -10.55 7.14 -0.77
N GLN A 196 -10.33 7.57 0.48
CA GLN A 196 -10.78 8.85 1.04
C GLN A 196 -9.66 9.89 1.17
N GLY A 197 -8.43 9.57 0.74
CA GLY A 197 -7.28 10.48 0.83
C GLY A 197 -6.95 10.82 2.28
N ILE A 198 -6.57 12.08 2.52
CA ILE A 198 -6.28 12.60 3.87
C ILE A 198 -7.50 12.55 4.78
N GLN A 199 -8.72 12.72 4.26
CA GLN A 199 -9.93 12.54 5.08
C GLN A 199 -10.02 11.12 5.67
N GLY A 200 -9.54 10.11 4.93
CA GLY A 200 -9.44 8.74 5.42
C GLY A 200 -8.50 8.56 6.60
N ILE A 201 -7.42 9.36 6.67
CA ILE A 201 -6.51 9.40 7.82
C ILE A 201 -7.24 10.00 9.03
N LYS A 202 -7.97 11.11 8.81
CA LYS A 202 -8.73 11.80 9.87
C LYS A 202 -9.83 10.92 10.47
N THR A 203 -10.50 10.12 9.66
CA THR A 203 -11.54 9.19 10.11
C THR A 203 -10.94 7.95 10.79
N ALA A 204 -9.74 7.52 10.38
CA ALA A 204 -8.98 6.43 11.00
C ALA A 204 -8.10 6.86 12.19
N SER A 205 -8.25 8.11 12.66
CA SER A 205 -7.51 8.72 13.78
C SER A 205 -7.57 7.97 15.11
N ARG A 206 -8.41 6.94 15.23
CA ARG A 206 -8.38 6.03 16.38
C ARG A 206 -7.06 5.26 16.51
N HIS A 207 -6.27 5.17 15.43
CA HIS A 207 -5.00 4.45 15.37
C HIS A 207 -3.77 5.36 15.30
N VAL A 208 -3.97 6.68 15.24
CA VAL A 208 -2.87 7.64 15.10
C VAL A 208 -3.14 8.83 16.03
N PRO A 209 -2.21 9.19 16.93
CA PRO A 209 -2.38 10.32 17.84
C PRO A 209 -2.74 11.60 17.09
N ALA A 210 -3.76 12.33 17.59
CA ALA A 210 -4.30 13.51 16.90
C ALA A 210 -3.24 14.60 16.66
N GLU A 211 -2.30 14.77 17.59
CA GLU A 211 -1.23 15.77 17.53
C GLU A 211 -0.23 15.48 16.39
N GLU A 212 0.12 14.20 16.18
CA GLU A 212 0.98 13.76 15.06
C GLU A 212 0.23 13.87 13.73
N LEU A 213 -1.06 13.50 13.73
CA LEU A 213 -1.93 13.58 12.57
C LEU A 213 -1.98 15.02 12.02
N GLU A 214 -2.20 16.01 12.89
CA GLU A 214 -2.30 17.42 12.50
C GLU A 214 -1.00 17.98 11.89
N GLN A 215 0.16 17.59 12.43
CA GLN A 215 1.46 18.01 11.91
C GLN A 215 1.73 17.42 10.52
N HIS A 216 1.27 16.19 10.29
CA HIS A 216 1.61 15.44 9.09
C HIS A 216 0.58 15.52 7.97
N ILE A 217 -0.65 16.03 8.17
CA ILE A 217 -1.68 16.06 7.11
C ILE A 217 -2.16 17.45 6.69
N ASN A 218 -1.94 18.49 7.50
CA ASN A 218 -2.49 19.83 7.23
C ASN A 218 -1.63 20.69 6.29
N ASN A 219 -0.52 20.15 5.79
CA ASN A 219 0.41 20.84 4.91
C ASN A 219 0.60 20.06 3.60
N LYS A 220 0.40 20.70 2.45
CA LYS A 220 0.65 20.09 1.11
C LYS A 220 2.12 19.68 0.88
N LYS A 221 3.02 20.18 1.72
CA LYS A 221 4.44 19.81 1.72
C LYS A 221 4.76 18.72 2.73
N SER A 222 3.78 18.19 3.45
CA SER A 222 4.05 17.11 4.39
C SER A 222 4.46 15.84 3.64
N PRO A 223 5.30 14.98 4.25
CA PRO A 223 5.67 13.70 3.67
C PRO A 223 4.45 12.84 3.29
N VAL A 224 3.39 12.89 4.10
CA VAL A 224 2.15 12.13 3.90
C VAL A 224 1.36 12.63 2.71
N TYR A 225 1.19 13.95 2.58
CA TYR A 225 0.52 14.54 1.44
C TYR A 225 1.27 14.21 0.15
N LEU A 226 2.61 14.38 0.15
CA LEU A 226 3.43 14.08 -1.01
C LEU A 226 3.37 12.60 -1.38
N ALA A 227 3.45 11.69 -0.41
CA ALA A 227 3.32 10.25 -0.62
C ALA A 227 1.96 9.86 -1.22
N LEU A 228 0.86 10.39 -0.68
CA LEU A 228 -0.48 10.16 -1.21
C LEU A 228 -0.67 10.76 -2.59
N ARG A 229 -0.17 11.97 -2.82
CA ARG A 229 -0.22 12.61 -4.13
C ARG A 229 0.51 11.78 -5.17
N MET A 230 1.70 11.27 -4.86
CA MET A 230 2.44 10.37 -5.74
C MET A 230 1.69 9.07 -6.02
N TYR A 231 1.03 8.50 -5.02
CA TYR A 231 0.17 7.33 -5.19
C TYR A 231 -0.95 7.58 -6.20
N TYR A 232 -1.66 8.70 -6.06
CA TYR A 232 -2.78 9.02 -6.94
C TYR A 232 -2.34 9.51 -8.33
N GLU A 233 -1.25 10.25 -8.43
CA GLU A 233 -0.82 10.95 -9.64
C GLU A 233 -0.63 9.99 -10.83
N GLU A 234 0.02 8.85 -10.62
CA GLU A 234 0.24 7.86 -11.68
C GLU A 234 -1.07 7.23 -12.16
N GLU A 235 -1.97 6.92 -11.23
CA GLU A 235 -3.26 6.35 -11.57
C GLU A 235 -4.17 7.35 -12.29
N ILE A 236 -4.13 8.62 -11.87
CA ILE A 236 -4.82 9.73 -12.55
C ILE A 236 -4.31 9.86 -13.99
N LYS A 237 -2.98 9.84 -14.20
CA LYS A 237 -2.40 9.90 -15.55
C LYS A 237 -2.91 8.76 -16.44
N ILE A 238 -2.93 7.54 -15.91
CA ILE A 238 -3.43 6.35 -16.64
C ILE A 238 -4.92 6.49 -16.95
N LEU A 239 -5.74 6.84 -15.96
CA LEU A 239 -7.20 7.00 -16.11
C LEU A 239 -7.54 8.08 -17.14
N PHE A 240 -6.92 9.25 -17.02
CA PHE A 240 -7.20 10.38 -17.90
C PHE A 240 -6.69 10.10 -19.32
N GLY A 241 -5.54 9.44 -19.45
CA GLY A 241 -5.01 8.98 -20.74
C GLY A 241 -5.96 8.00 -21.43
N LYS A 242 -6.45 6.98 -20.70
CA LYS A 242 -7.40 5.98 -21.23
C LYS A 242 -8.71 6.63 -21.68
N LEU A 243 -9.21 7.60 -20.92
CA LEU A 243 -10.45 8.31 -21.21
C LEU A 243 -10.26 9.50 -22.17
N LYS A 244 -9.03 9.73 -22.65
CA LYS A 244 -8.67 10.82 -23.58
C LYS A 244 -9.07 12.20 -23.07
N ILE A 245 -8.98 12.41 -21.76
CA ILE A 245 -9.32 13.69 -21.12
C ILE A 245 -8.22 14.71 -21.43
N PRO A 246 -8.54 15.83 -22.10
CA PRO A 246 -7.53 16.80 -22.50
C PRO A 246 -6.96 17.53 -21.27
N ASN A 247 -5.66 17.35 -21.02
CA ASN A 247 -4.96 18.05 -19.95
C ASN A 247 -4.27 19.32 -20.46
N ARG A 248 -5.01 20.43 -20.51
CA ARG A 248 -4.46 21.70 -21.00
C ARG A 248 -3.51 22.31 -19.96
N LYS A 249 -2.23 22.43 -20.34
CA LYS A 249 -1.15 23.05 -19.53
C LYS A 249 -0.93 22.36 -18.17
N ASN A 250 -1.15 21.05 -18.07
CA ASN A 250 -1.02 20.27 -16.83
C ASN A 250 -1.91 20.67 -15.64
N THR A 251 -2.72 21.72 -15.78
CA THR A 251 -3.50 22.27 -14.67
C THR A 251 -4.59 21.32 -14.16
N LEU A 252 -5.11 20.43 -15.02
CA LEU A 252 -6.16 19.50 -14.63
C LEU A 252 -5.59 18.31 -13.85
N TYR A 253 -4.42 17.79 -14.24
CA TYR A 253 -3.78 16.69 -13.50
C TYR A 253 -3.32 17.14 -12.12
N ASP A 254 -2.72 18.32 -12.01
CA ASP A 254 -2.31 18.86 -10.72
C ASP A 254 -3.51 19.10 -9.81
N LEU A 255 -4.58 19.70 -10.35
CA LEU A 255 -5.82 19.92 -9.60
C LEU A 255 -6.47 18.60 -9.16
N ALA A 256 -6.57 17.61 -10.06
CA ALA A 256 -7.12 16.30 -9.72
C ALA A 256 -6.27 15.60 -8.65
N SER A 257 -4.94 15.61 -8.81
CA SER A 257 -4.03 14.98 -7.85
C SER A 257 -4.16 15.61 -6.47
N ASP A 258 -4.20 16.95 -6.40
CA ASP A 258 -4.39 17.65 -5.13
C ASP A 258 -5.74 17.36 -4.49
N THR A 259 -6.84 17.50 -5.25
CA THR A 259 -8.19 17.33 -4.71
C THR A 259 -8.50 15.89 -4.31
N ILE A 260 -7.96 14.90 -5.03
CA ILE A 260 -8.06 13.47 -4.69
C ILE A 260 -7.16 13.15 -3.49
N THR A 261 -5.97 13.73 -3.40
CA THR A 261 -5.11 13.56 -2.21
C THR A 261 -5.81 14.05 -0.95
N GLU A 262 -6.46 15.21 -1.02
CA GLU A 262 -7.16 15.79 0.12
C GLU A 262 -8.43 15.01 0.49
N ASN A 263 -9.28 14.69 -0.50
CA ASN A 263 -10.67 14.27 -0.25
C ASN A 263 -10.99 12.85 -0.73
N GLY A 264 -10.02 12.17 -1.32
CA GLY A 264 -10.22 10.86 -1.94
C GLY A 264 -10.84 10.92 -3.33
N TRP A 265 -11.04 9.74 -3.93
CA TRP A 265 -11.38 9.61 -5.34
C TRP A 265 -12.69 10.31 -5.72
N LEU A 266 -13.81 9.95 -5.09
CA LEU A 266 -15.14 10.43 -5.49
C LEU A 266 -15.29 11.94 -5.25
N GLN A 267 -14.88 12.43 -4.08
CA GLN A 267 -14.97 13.85 -3.75
C GLN A 267 -13.93 14.70 -4.53
N GLY A 268 -12.74 14.15 -4.77
CA GLY A 268 -11.73 14.79 -5.60
C GLY A 268 -12.18 14.98 -7.04
N ILE A 269 -12.77 13.94 -7.65
CA ILE A 269 -13.32 14.06 -9.02
C ILE A 269 -14.53 14.99 -9.07
N GLN A 270 -15.38 14.99 -8.05
CA GLN A 270 -16.47 15.97 -7.95
C GLN A 270 -15.94 17.41 -8.02
N SER A 271 -14.80 17.67 -7.38
CA SER A 271 -14.19 19.00 -7.32
C SER A 271 -13.67 19.50 -8.68
N ILE A 272 -13.41 18.59 -9.63
CA ILE A 272 -12.97 18.95 -10.99
C ILE A 272 -14.09 18.94 -12.03
N LYS A 273 -15.34 18.65 -11.64
CA LYS A 273 -16.48 18.52 -12.57
C LYS A 273 -16.61 19.71 -13.53
N ALA A 274 -16.48 20.93 -13.00
CA ALA A 274 -16.58 22.17 -13.80
C ALA A 274 -15.42 22.40 -14.80
N LYS A 275 -14.37 21.56 -14.76
CA LYS A 275 -13.18 21.66 -15.62
C LYS A 275 -13.16 20.62 -16.75
N ILE A 276 -14.12 19.71 -16.78
CA ILE A 276 -14.26 18.67 -17.78
C ILE A 276 -15.68 18.68 -18.36
N THR A 277 -15.88 17.98 -19.47
CA THR A 277 -17.22 17.80 -20.06
C THR A 277 -18.03 16.78 -19.25
N GLU A 278 -19.35 16.89 -19.24
CA GLU A 278 -20.24 15.94 -18.53
C GLU A 278 -19.95 14.48 -18.92
N THR A 279 -19.76 14.18 -20.21
CA THR A 279 -19.43 12.83 -20.68
C THR A 279 -18.14 12.27 -20.07
N HIS A 280 -17.08 13.08 -19.97
CA HIS A 280 -15.83 12.65 -19.33
C HIS A 280 -15.99 12.48 -17.82
N TYR A 281 -16.78 13.34 -17.18
CA TYR A 281 -17.10 13.22 -15.76
C TYR A 281 -17.83 11.90 -15.48
N ASP A 282 -18.88 11.58 -16.25
CA ASP A 282 -19.63 10.33 -16.09
C ASP A 282 -18.75 9.09 -16.28
N MET A 283 -17.85 9.12 -17.27
CA MET A 283 -16.91 8.01 -17.51
C MET A 283 -15.88 7.86 -16.37
N LEU A 284 -15.37 8.97 -15.84
CA LEU A 284 -14.45 8.96 -14.70
C LEU A 284 -15.12 8.38 -13.46
N THR A 285 -16.30 8.91 -13.11
CA THR A 285 -17.06 8.47 -11.93
C THR A 285 -17.34 6.97 -12.00
N LYS A 286 -17.85 6.46 -13.14
CA LYS A 286 -18.08 5.02 -13.31
C LYS A 286 -16.80 4.17 -13.20
N SER A 287 -15.69 4.66 -13.78
CA SER A 287 -14.41 3.94 -13.72
C SER A 287 -13.88 3.86 -12.28
N ILE A 288 -14.06 4.92 -11.50
CA ILE A 288 -13.64 5.00 -10.10
C ILE A 288 -14.55 4.17 -9.21
N GLU A 289 -15.86 4.24 -9.37
CA GLU A 289 -16.81 3.42 -8.62
C GLU A 289 -16.54 1.93 -8.81
N SER A 290 -16.33 1.49 -10.06
CA SER A 290 -15.96 0.11 -10.36
C SER A 290 -14.64 -0.29 -9.69
N ARG A 291 -13.65 0.60 -9.69
CA ARG A 291 -12.37 0.38 -9.03
C ARG A 291 -12.51 0.23 -7.52
N ILE A 292 -13.22 1.14 -6.87
CA ILE A 292 -13.48 1.11 -5.42
C ILE A 292 -14.21 -0.19 -5.07
N GLN A 293 -15.21 -0.58 -5.85
CA GLN A 293 -15.94 -1.83 -5.65
C GLN A 293 -15.03 -3.06 -5.76
N ASN A 294 -14.11 -3.07 -6.72
CA ASN A 294 -13.13 -4.15 -6.88
C ASN A 294 -12.17 -4.22 -5.68
N GLN A 295 -11.72 -3.07 -5.16
CA GLN A 295 -10.88 -3.00 -3.96
C GLN A 295 -11.60 -3.55 -2.72
N TYR A 296 -12.90 -3.29 -2.55
CA TYR A 296 -13.67 -3.90 -1.46
C TYR A 296 -13.96 -5.39 -1.65
N SER A 297 -14.07 -5.86 -2.90
CA SER A 297 -14.39 -7.27 -3.17
C SER A 297 -13.21 -8.19 -2.88
N THR A 298 -11.99 -7.79 -3.24
CA THR A 298 -10.75 -8.51 -2.89
C THR A 298 -10.47 -8.53 -1.38
N VAL A 299 -11.11 -7.65 -0.60
CA VAL A 299 -11.00 -7.63 0.87
C VAL A 299 -11.73 -8.81 1.50
N SER A 300 -12.85 -9.25 0.92
CA SER A 300 -13.70 -10.30 1.50
C SER A 300 -13.13 -11.73 1.38
N ASP A 301 -12.27 -11.97 0.39
CA ASP A 301 -11.78 -13.32 0.08
C ASP A 301 -10.46 -13.71 0.80
N GLN A 302 -9.69 -12.73 1.30
CA GLN A 302 -8.38 -12.99 1.92
C GLN A 302 -8.43 -13.33 3.43
N GLY A 303 -9.60 -13.27 4.07
CA GLY A 303 -9.75 -13.60 5.50
C GLY A 303 -9.79 -15.10 5.83
N LYS A 304 -9.20 -15.97 5.00
CA LYS A 304 -9.29 -17.44 5.12
C LYS A 304 -7.96 -18.17 5.26
N TYR A 305 -6.85 -17.47 5.46
CA TYR A 305 -5.55 -18.09 5.72
C TYR A 305 -5.11 -17.80 7.16
#